data_AF-A0A947N3L1-F1
#
_entry.id   AF-A0A947N3L1-F1
#
_cell.length_a   1.000
_cell.length_b   1.000
_cell.length_c   1.000
_cell.angle_alpha   90.00
_cell.angle_beta   90.00
_cell.angle_gamma   90.00
#
_symmetry.space_group_name_H-M   'P 1'
#
loop_
_entity.id
_entity.type
_entity.pdbx_description
1 polymer ?
#
loop_
_entity_poly.entity_id
_entity_poly.type
_entity_poly.pdbx_seq_one_letter_code
_entity_poly.pdbx_strand_id
1 'polypeptide(L)'
;MKQLIPAEIVREMDAYIIGQEAAKRAVAIAMRNRWRRQQVTSELKDEIYPNNIILIGPTGVGKTELARRLANLAGAPFIKVEASKYTEVGYVGRDVESMIRDLMDTAVGKVKGEQRELLKDSVAATVEERLLDLLQPPTRSRRRRSASEDDRTRRAKRTEQTRRRRQRDLLRQQLREGLLDGQMVELELPEEPMQMMQIFSSQGMEEMGINLPEAMGGDKRVRRRTVTVAEARNHVTEEEMDQLVDMDRVVREAVRRTETAGIVFLDEIDKIAAPAESSEAGPDVSRSGVQRDILPVVEGTTVTTKYGMVRTDHILFIAAGAFSAVKPSDLIPELQGR
;
A
#
# COMPACT_ATOMS: atom_id res chain seq x y z
N MET A 1 4.58 -9.01 -15.87
CA MET A 1 3.34 -8.61 -16.57
C MET A 1 2.87 -9.77 -17.43
N LYS A 2 1.56 -10.04 -17.45
CA LYS A 2 0.98 -10.93 -18.47
C LYS A 2 1.30 -10.35 -19.84
N GLN A 3 1.80 -11.16 -20.77
CA GLN A 3 2.23 -10.72 -22.10
C GLN A 3 1.02 -10.55 -23.02
N LEU A 4 0.10 -9.67 -22.65
CA LEU A 4 -1.13 -9.47 -23.40
C LEU A 4 -0.87 -8.63 -24.66
N ILE A 5 -1.49 -9.03 -25.77
CA ILE A 5 -1.58 -8.16 -26.95
C ILE A 5 -2.72 -7.14 -26.76
N PRO A 6 -2.72 -6.00 -27.47
CA PRO A 6 -3.74 -4.96 -27.28
C PRO A 6 -5.18 -5.48 -27.39
N ALA A 7 -5.46 -6.39 -28.31
CA ALA A 7 -6.79 -6.98 -28.46
C ALA A 7 -7.23 -7.80 -27.23
N GLU A 8 -6.31 -8.50 -26.57
CA GLU A 8 -6.59 -9.22 -25.33
C GLU A 8 -6.84 -8.27 -24.18
N ILE A 9 -6.08 -7.17 -24.09
CA ILE A 9 -6.31 -6.14 -23.06
C ILE A 9 -7.71 -5.55 -23.23
N VAL A 10 -8.11 -5.19 -24.45
CA VAL A 10 -9.46 -4.69 -24.73
C VAL A 10 -10.52 -5.71 -24.31
N ARG A 11 -10.34 -6.99 -24.66
CA ARG A 11 -11.27 -8.08 -24.27
C ARG A 11 -11.38 -8.24 -22.76
N GLU A 12 -10.28 -8.15 -22.03
CA GLU A 12 -10.31 -8.18 -20.56
C GLU A 12 -11.03 -6.95 -19.98
N MET A 13 -10.89 -5.79 -20.64
CA MET A 13 -11.60 -4.56 -20.24
C MET A 13 -13.10 -4.63 -20.55
N ASP A 14 -13.52 -5.33 -21.61
CA ASP A 14 -14.94 -5.51 -21.98
C ASP A 14 -15.77 -6.18 -20.88
N ALA A 15 -15.14 -7.02 -20.06
CA ALA A 15 -15.80 -7.67 -18.92
C ALA A 15 -16.25 -6.69 -17.82
N TYR A 16 -15.69 -5.48 -17.79
CA TYR A 16 -15.93 -4.49 -16.73
C TYR A 16 -16.45 -3.14 -17.26
N ILE A 17 -16.11 -2.78 -18.49
CA ILE A 17 -16.39 -1.46 -19.08
C ILE A 17 -17.20 -1.66 -20.35
N ILE A 18 -18.42 -1.15 -20.35
CA ILE A 18 -19.34 -1.25 -21.49
C ILE A 18 -19.02 -0.12 -22.49
N GLY A 19 -18.79 -0.45 -23.76
CA GLY A 19 -18.47 0.52 -24.81
C GLY A 19 -17.10 1.19 -24.61
N GLN A 20 -16.96 2.48 -24.97
CA GLN A 20 -15.70 3.24 -24.84
C GLN A 20 -14.51 2.65 -25.62
N GLU A 21 -14.77 2.09 -26.79
CA GLU A 21 -13.78 1.37 -27.62
C GLU A 21 -12.50 2.17 -27.90
N ALA A 22 -12.64 3.47 -28.20
CA ALA A 22 -11.49 4.34 -28.45
C ALA A 22 -10.58 4.46 -27.20
N ALA A 23 -11.17 4.63 -26.02
CA ALA A 23 -10.42 4.76 -24.77
C ALA A 23 -9.76 3.42 -24.37
N LYS A 24 -10.45 2.29 -24.54
CA LYS A 24 -9.89 0.96 -24.31
C LYS A 24 -8.68 0.71 -25.21
N ARG A 25 -8.78 1.04 -26.51
CA ARG A 25 -7.68 0.90 -27.47
C ARG A 25 -6.48 1.77 -27.09
N ALA A 26 -6.70 3.04 -26.75
CA ALA A 26 -5.62 3.96 -26.35
C ALA A 26 -4.83 3.42 -25.15
N VAL A 27 -5.56 2.96 -24.12
CA VAL A 27 -4.96 2.37 -22.92
C VAL A 27 -4.27 1.03 -23.19
N ALA A 28 -4.85 0.17 -24.03
CA ALA A 28 -4.22 -1.08 -24.43
C ALA A 28 -2.89 -0.85 -25.19
N ILE A 29 -2.82 0.19 -26.03
CA ILE A 29 -1.59 0.59 -26.73
C ILE A 29 -0.54 1.08 -25.74
N ALA A 30 -0.90 1.97 -24.80
CA ALA A 30 0.04 2.47 -23.79
C ALA A 30 0.64 1.33 -22.95
N MET A 31 -0.20 0.39 -22.50
CA MET A 31 0.25 -0.80 -21.78
C MET A 31 1.15 -1.70 -22.63
N ARG A 32 0.84 -1.87 -23.92
CA ARG A 32 1.68 -2.66 -24.84
C ARG A 32 3.02 -1.98 -25.12
N ASN A 33 3.04 -0.67 -25.30
CA ASN A 33 4.27 0.10 -25.51
C ASN A 33 5.20 -0.02 -24.31
N ARG A 34 4.63 -0.09 -23.10
CA ARG A 34 5.39 -0.35 -21.89
C ARG A 34 6.04 -1.73 -21.86
N TRP A 35 5.33 -2.78 -22.29
CA TRP A 35 5.95 -4.10 -22.48
C TRP A 35 7.03 -4.07 -23.57
N ARG A 36 6.79 -3.39 -24.69
CA ARG A 36 7.78 -3.24 -25.78
C ARG A 36 9.05 -2.57 -25.29
N ARG A 37 8.94 -1.49 -24.51
CA ARG A 37 10.06 -0.80 -23.88
C ARG A 37 10.93 -1.74 -23.04
N GLN A 38 10.32 -2.68 -22.32
CA GLN A 38 11.08 -3.67 -21.53
C GLN A 38 11.90 -4.65 -22.38
N GLN A 39 11.59 -4.78 -23.68
CA GLN A 39 12.35 -5.62 -24.62
C GLN A 39 13.48 -4.86 -25.33
N VAL A 40 13.57 -3.55 -25.16
CA VAL A 40 14.60 -2.70 -25.78
C VAL A 40 15.88 -2.74 -24.93
N THR A 41 17.04 -2.70 -25.59
CA THR A 41 18.37 -2.62 -24.96
C THR A 41 18.56 -1.29 -24.21
N SER A 42 19.47 -1.27 -23.23
CA SER A 42 19.49 -0.26 -22.16
C SER A 42 19.54 1.19 -22.61
N GLU A 43 20.34 1.54 -23.62
CA GLU A 43 20.52 2.94 -24.03
C GLU A 43 19.23 3.57 -24.60
N LEU A 44 18.59 2.90 -25.56
CA LEU A 44 17.33 3.37 -26.14
C LEU A 44 16.14 3.22 -25.18
N LYS A 45 16.23 2.30 -24.22
CA LYS A 45 15.13 2.04 -23.29
C LYS A 45 14.82 3.25 -22.41
N ASP A 46 15.82 4.03 -22.03
CA ASP A 46 15.64 5.19 -21.16
C ASP A 46 15.13 6.42 -21.93
N GLU A 47 15.37 6.49 -23.24
CA GLU A 47 14.83 7.54 -24.13
C GLU A 47 13.36 7.32 -24.52
N ILE A 48 12.81 6.12 -24.30
CA ILE A 48 11.42 5.82 -24.60
C ILE A 48 10.55 6.21 -23.40
N TYR A 49 9.91 7.38 -23.51
CA TYR A 49 8.93 7.86 -22.55
C TYR A 49 7.57 7.16 -22.68
N PRO A 50 6.79 7.07 -21.58
CA PRO A 50 5.40 6.64 -21.64
C PRO A 50 4.56 7.56 -22.53
N ASN A 51 3.60 6.98 -23.26
CA ASN A 51 2.58 7.77 -23.93
C ASN A 51 1.48 8.08 -22.90
N ASN A 52 1.52 9.27 -22.31
CA ASN A 52 0.48 9.71 -21.39
C ASN A 52 -0.86 9.87 -22.13
N ILE A 53 -1.95 9.84 -21.38
CA ILE A 53 -3.30 9.77 -21.95
C ILE A 53 -4.17 10.86 -21.34
N ILE A 54 -4.91 11.59 -22.19
CA ILE A 54 -5.98 12.48 -21.76
C ILE A 54 -7.32 11.86 -22.15
N LEU A 55 -8.16 11.55 -21.16
CA LEU A 55 -9.51 11.03 -21.34
C LEU A 55 -10.53 12.17 -21.28
N ILE A 56 -11.21 12.41 -22.39
CA ILE A 56 -12.21 13.48 -22.53
C ILE A 56 -13.60 12.87 -22.55
N GLY A 57 -14.50 13.37 -21.70
CA GLY A 57 -15.90 12.98 -21.71
C GLY A 57 -16.64 13.38 -20.44
N PRO A 58 -17.98 13.25 -20.37
CA PRO A 58 -18.74 13.64 -19.19
C PRO A 58 -18.43 12.77 -17.97
N THR A 59 -18.89 13.18 -16.79
CA THR A 59 -18.78 12.36 -15.58
C THR A 59 -19.61 11.07 -15.72
N GLY A 60 -19.23 10.02 -14.99
CA GLY A 60 -19.99 8.76 -14.98
C GLY A 60 -19.79 7.81 -16.17
N VAL A 61 -19.07 8.19 -17.23
CA VAL A 61 -18.85 7.31 -18.41
C VAL A 61 -17.77 6.23 -18.24
N GLY A 62 -17.17 6.13 -17.05
CA GLY A 62 -16.19 5.09 -16.72
C GLY A 62 -14.71 5.47 -16.90
N LYS A 63 -14.36 6.77 -17.02
CA LYS A 63 -12.95 7.22 -17.16
C LYS A 63 -12.03 6.69 -16.05
N THR A 64 -12.44 6.87 -14.79
CA THR A 64 -11.68 6.39 -13.62
C THR A 64 -11.65 4.87 -13.55
N GLU A 65 -12.76 4.20 -13.91
CA GLU A 65 -12.84 2.74 -13.88
C GLU A 65 -11.92 2.11 -14.92
N LEU A 66 -11.79 2.74 -16.09
CA LEU A 66 -10.88 2.36 -17.15
C LEU A 66 -9.41 2.36 -16.67
N ALA A 67 -8.98 3.44 -16.03
CA ALA A 67 -7.62 3.54 -15.47
C ALA A 67 -7.40 2.57 -14.30
N ARG A 68 -8.39 2.39 -13.42
CA ARG A 68 -8.32 1.45 -12.29
C ARG A 68 -8.21 0.00 -12.77
N ARG A 69 -9.01 -0.39 -13.76
CA ARG A 69 -8.98 -1.75 -14.35
C ARG A 69 -7.67 -2.02 -15.06
N LEU A 70 -7.15 -1.03 -15.80
CA LEU A 70 -5.82 -1.11 -16.39
C LEU A 70 -4.74 -1.41 -15.35
N ALA A 71 -4.73 -0.67 -14.24
CA ALA A 71 -3.74 -0.87 -13.20
C ALA A 71 -3.83 -2.25 -12.55
N ASN A 72 -5.04 -2.73 -12.29
CA ASN A 72 -5.27 -4.07 -11.77
C ASN A 72 -4.78 -5.15 -12.74
N LEU A 73 -5.11 -5.03 -14.03
CA LEU A 73 -4.65 -5.97 -15.07
C LEU A 73 -3.12 -5.96 -15.20
N ALA A 74 -2.49 -4.79 -15.06
CA ALA A 74 -1.05 -4.61 -15.11
C ALA A 74 -0.31 -5.09 -13.85
N GLY A 75 -1.03 -5.29 -12.74
CA GLY A 75 -0.41 -5.45 -11.42
C GLY A 75 0.33 -4.18 -10.97
N ALA A 76 -0.02 -3.02 -11.52
CA ALA A 76 0.65 -1.74 -11.27
C ALA A 76 0.19 -1.12 -9.93
N PRO A 77 1.05 -0.33 -9.26
CA PRO A 77 0.63 0.67 -8.28
C PRO A 77 -0.23 1.74 -8.97
N PHE A 78 -1.28 2.21 -8.29
CA PHE A 78 -2.23 3.17 -8.85
C PHE A 78 -2.68 4.17 -7.80
N ILE A 79 -2.67 5.45 -8.16
CA ILE A 79 -3.25 6.52 -7.33
C ILE A 79 -4.20 7.37 -8.17
N LYS A 80 -5.32 7.77 -7.55
CA LYS A 80 -6.21 8.81 -8.07
C LYS A 80 -5.98 10.09 -7.28
N VAL A 81 -5.70 11.17 -7.98
CA VAL A 81 -5.62 12.52 -7.42
C VAL A 81 -6.54 13.46 -8.21
N GLU A 82 -7.03 14.51 -7.56
CA GLU A 82 -7.82 15.56 -8.22
C GLU A 82 -6.89 16.75 -8.46
N ALA A 83 -6.83 17.26 -9.69
CA ALA A 83 -5.93 18.34 -10.05
C ALA A 83 -6.20 19.64 -9.26
N SER A 84 -7.47 19.87 -8.90
CA SER A 84 -7.91 21.02 -8.11
C SER A 84 -7.36 21.03 -6.67
N LYS A 85 -6.92 19.89 -6.11
CA LYS A 85 -6.32 19.81 -4.77
C LYS A 85 -5.01 20.58 -4.63
N TYR A 86 -4.37 20.90 -5.74
CA TYR A 86 -3.10 21.61 -5.79
C TYR A 86 -3.29 23.14 -5.95
N THR A 87 -4.53 23.62 -6.10
CA THR A 87 -4.82 25.06 -6.21
C THR A 87 -4.86 25.75 -4.84
N GLU A 88 -4.29 26.96 -4.73
CA GLU A 88 -3.98 27.68 -3.48
C GLU A 88 -5.19 28.30 -2.74
N VAL A 89 -6.15 27.50 -2.28
CA VAL A 89 -7.15 28.01 -1.31
C VAL A 89 -7.18 27.14 -0.06
N GLY A 90 -6.27 27.47 0.88
CA GLY A 90 -6.38 27.05 2.28
C GLY A 90 -5.20 26.23 2.80
N TYR A 91 -4.19 26.95 3.29
CA TYR A 91 -3.18 26.49 4.25
C TYR A 91 -2.27 25.34 3.79
N VAL A 92 -1.10 25.73 3.25
CA VAL A 92 -0.02 24.86 2.76
C VAL A 92 -0.48 24.00 1.58
N GLY A 93 -0.38 24.55 0.36
CA GLY A 93 -0.64 23.82 -0.87
C GLY A 93 0.03 22.44 -0.80
N ARG A 94 -0.73 21.37 -1.02
CA ARG A 94 -0.13 20.04 -1.07
C ARG A 94 0.94 20.08 -2.15
N ASP A 95 2.16 19.76 -1.77
CA ASP A 95 3.24 19.53 -2.71
C ASP A 95 2.80 18.52 -3.77
N VAL A 96 2.92 18.85 -5.06
CA VAL A 96 2.55 17.97 -6.18
C VAL A 96 3.28 16.63 -6.07
N GLU A 97 4.50 16.61 -5.55
CA GLU A 97 5.26 15.37 -5.32
C GLU A 97 4.56 14.42 -4.34
N SER A 98 3.61 14.89 -3.53
CA SER A 98 2.78 14.03 -2.68
C SER A 98 2.07 12.92 -3.46
N MET A 99 1.70 13.15 -4.73
CA MET A 99 1.08 12.10 -5.55
C MET A 99 2.02 10.91 -5.76
N ILE A 100 3.33 11.17 -5.85
CA ILE A 100 4.35 10.13 -6.02
C ILE A 100 4.63 9.44 -4.69
N ARG A 101 4.59 10.17 -3.57
CA ARG A 101 4.70 9.59 -2.22
C ARG A 101 3.52 8.66 -1.91
N ASP A 102 2.29 9.09 -2.24
CA ASP A 102 1.07 8.28 -2.07
C ASP A 102 1.04 7.06 -3.00
N LEU A 103 1.55 7.21 -4.24
CA LEU A 103 1.74 6.09 -5.16
C LEU A 103 2.74 5.08 -4.61
N MET A 104 3.84 5.55 -4.01
CA MET A 104 4.84 4.71 -3.38
C MET A 104 4.29 3.97 -2.15
N ASP A 105 3.49 4.63 -1.31
CA ASP A 105 2.75 4.00 -0.21
C ASP A 105 1.85 2.86 -0.72
N THR A 106 1.13 3.11 -1.82
CA THR A 106 0.29 2.10 -2.47
C THR A 106 1.13 0.93 -3.02
N ALA A 107 2.31 1.20 -3.58
CA ALA A 107 3.22 0.17 -4.07
C ALA A 107 3.76 -0.72 -2.94
N VAL A 108 4.18 -0.11 -1.82
CA VAL A 108 4.66 -0.84 -0.63
C VAL A 108 3.55 -1.71 -0.05
N GLY A 109 2.33 -1.17 0.10
CA GLY A 109 1.19 -1.95 0.58
C GLY A 109 0.89 -3.15 -0.32
N LYS A 110 0.95 -2.96 -1.65
CA LYS A 110 0.74 -4.04 -2.63
C LYS A 110 1.81 -5.13 -2.54
N VAL A 111 3.08 -4.75 -2.53
CA VAL A 111 4.19 -5.72 -2.44
C VAL A 111 4.19 -6.44 -1.09
N LYS A 112 3.91 -5.72 0.01
CA LYS A 112 3.76 -6.32 1.35
C LYS A 112 2.63 -7.35 1.38
N GLY A 113 1.47 -7.03 0.79
CA GLY A 113 0.35 -7.96 0.67
C GLY A 113 0.69 -9.22 -0.12
N GLU A 114 1.40 -9.08 -1.25
CA GLU A 114 1.87 -10.22 -2.05
C GLU A 114 2.89 -11.09 -1.29
N GLN A 115 3.82 -10.49 -0.54
CA GLN A 115 4.75 -11.26 0.30
C GLN A 115 4.03 -12.00 1.42
N ARG A 116 3.06 -11.36 2.08
CA ARG A 116 2.23 -12.01 3.11
C ARG A 116 1.50 -13.22 2.55
N GLU A 117 0.93 -13.13 1.35
CA GLU A 117 0.25 -14.25 0.71
C GLU A 117 1.19 -15.45 0.49
N LEU A 118 2.42 -15.19 0.04
CA LEU A 118 3.43 -16.23 -0.17
C LEU A 118 3.88 -16.89 1.14
N LEU A 119 3.81 -16.18 2.26
CA LEU A 119 4.23 -16.65 3.57
C LEU A 119 3.12 -17.36 4.35
N LYS A 120 1.84 -17.27 3.94
CA LYS A 120 0.69 -17.87 4.65
C LYS A 120 0.91 -19.31 5.08
N ASP A 121 1.34 -20.16 4.16
CA ASP A 121 1.54 -21.59 4.44
C ASP A 121 2.73 -21.83 5.37
N SER A 122 3.79 -21.03 5.24
CA SER A 122 4.99 -21.15 6.08
C SER A 122 4.75 -20.76 7.53
N VAL A 123 3.82 -19.84 7.77
CA VAL A 123 3.50 -19.31 9.11
C VAL A 123 2.46 -20.16 9.82
N ALA A 124 1.59 -20.85 9.08
CA ALA A 124 0.52 -21.66 9.67
C ALA A 124 1.03 -22.65 10.73
N ALA A 125 2.14 -23.34 10.46
CA ALA A 125 2.74 -24.28 11.41
C ALA A 125 3.28 -23.59 12.68
N THR A 126 3.90 -22.42 12.53
CA THR A 126 4.43 -21.63 13.65
C THR A 126 3.31 -21.05 14.52
N VAL A 127 2.25 -20.54 13.88
CA VAL A 127 1.05 -20.05 14.57
C VAL A 127 0.38 -21.17 15.35
N GLU A 128 0.24 -22.35 14.75
CA GLU A 128 -0.31 -23.54 15.41
C GLU A 128 0.48 -23.87 16.69
N GLU A 129 1.81 -23.89 16.61
CA GLU A 129 2.66 -24.15 17.79
C GLU A 129 2.54 -23.06 18.86
N ARG A 130 2.47 -21.77 18.47
CA ARG A 130 2.26 -20.67 19.42
C ARG A 130 0.90 -20.77 20.11
N LEU A 131 -0.17 -21.09 19.38
CA LEU A 131 -1.50 -21.29 19.97
C LEU A 131 -1.53 -22.47 20.94
N LEU A 132 -0.82 -23.56 20.62
CA LEU A 132 -0.65 -24.69 21.54
C LEU A 132 0.13 -24.30 22.79
N ASP A 133 1.10 -23.40 22.69
CA ASP A 133 1.81 -22.86 23.86
C ASP A 133 0.92 -21.98 24.74
N LEU A 134 -0.05 -21.25 24.16
CA LEU A 134 -1.04 -20.50 24.94
C LEU A 134 -2.03 -21.43 25.65
N LEU A 135 -2.48 -22.50 24.97
CA LEU A 135 -3.43 -23.48 25.50
C LEU A 135 -2.79 -24.42 26.53
N GLN A 136 -1.54 -24.81 26.30
CA GLN A 136 -0.78 -25.70 27.17
C GLN A 136 0.63 -25.13 27.39
N PRO A 137 0.79 -24.16 28.30
CA PRO A 137 2.07 -23.51 28.55
C PRO A 137 3.19 -24.51 28.85
N PRO A 138 4.38 -24.33 28.23
CA PRO A 138 5.52 -25.19 28.50
C PRO A 138 5.82 -25.17 29.99
N THR A 139 6.17 -26.32 30.56
CA THR A 139 6.62 -26.38 31.95
C THR A 139 7.86 -25.52 32.04
N ARG A 140 7.75 -24.32 32.63
CA ARG A 140 8.90 -23.52 33.01
C ARG A 140 9.73 -24.40 33.93
N SER A 141 10.76 -25.03 33.38
CA SER A 141 11.79 -25.68 34.16
C SER A 141 12.42 -24.56 34.97
N ARG A 142 11.96 -24.36 36.22
CA ARG A 142 12.72 -23.60 37.18
C ARG A 142 14.05 -24.31 37.24
N ARG A 143 15.05 -23.69 36.62
CA ARG A 143 16.46 -24.08 36.63
C ARG A 143 17.01 -23.88 38.05
N ARG A 144 16.36 -24.49 39.04
CA ARG A 144 17.00 -24.86 40.30
C ARG A 144 17.86 -26.06 39.93
N ARG A 145 19.13 -25.80 39.60
CA ARG A 145 20.17 -26.82 39.60
C ARG A 145 20.32 -27.32 41.04
N SER A 146 19.42 -28.18 41.51
CA SER A 146 19.65 -29.01 42.68
C SER A 146 20.39 -30.25 42.20
N ALA A 147 21.63 -30.42 42.64
CA ALA A 147 22.56 -31.44 42.18
C ALA A 147 22.20 -32.89 42.62
N SER A 148 20.98 -33.13 43.10
CA SER A 148 20.50 -34.45 43.51
C SER A 148 19.06 -34.67 43.04
N GLU A 149 18.87 -34.87 41.73
CA GLU A 149 17.59 -35.39 41.23
C GLU A 149 17.58 -36.92 41.36
N ASP A 150 16.85 -37.41 42.38
CA ASP A 150 16.61 -38.83 42.63
C ASP A 150 15.98 -39.55 41.41
N ASP A 151 16.26 -40.85 41.27
CA ASP A 151 15.83 -41.63 40.08
C ASP A 151 14.30 -41.76 39.98
N ARG A 152 13.60 -41.75 41.12
CA ARG A 152 12.13 -41.65 41.20
C ARG A 152 11.61 -40.34 40.58
N THR A 153 12.29 -39.23 40.85
CA THR A 153 11.97 -37.90 40.34
C THR A 153 12.17 -37.82 38.83
N ARG A 154 13.21 -38.48 38.30
CA ARG A 154 13.48 -38.58 36.85
C ARG A 154 12.41 -39.41 36.14
N ARG A 155 11.98 -40.54 36.72
CA ARG A 155 10.93 -41.40 36.16
C ARG A 155 9.56 -40.72 36.15
N ALA A 156 9.21 -39.99 37.22
CA ALA A 156 8.00 -39.18 37.28
C ALA A 156 7.99 -38.08 36.20
N LYS A 157 9.09 -37.32 36.05
CA LYS A 157 9.23 -36.30 34.99
C LYS A 157 9.09 -36.88 33.57
N ARG A 158 9.66 -38.06 33.29
CA ARG A 158 9.50 -38.74 31.98
C ARG A 158 8.05 -39.13 31.70
N THR A 159 7.34 -39.59 32.72
CA THR A 159 5.93 -40.00 32.59
C THR A 159 5.03 -38.79 32.35
N GLU A 160 5.25 -37.72 33.11
CA GLU A 160 4.60 -36.41 32.96
C GLU A 160 4.79 -35.85 31.54
N GLN A 161 6.04 -35.88 31.06
CA GLN A 161 6.40 -35.38 29.73
C GLN A 161 5.73 -36.18 28.61
N THR A 162 5.62 -37.50 28.77
CA THR A 162 4.94 -38.37 27.78
C THR A 162 3.44 -38.09 27.74
N ARG A 163 2.80 -37.89 28.91
CA ARG A 163 1.38 -37.50 28.98
C ARG A 163 1.14 -36.14 28.34
N ARG A 164 1.97 -35.15 28.63
CA ARG A 164 1.86 -33.81 28.03
C ARG A 164 1.97 -33.82 26.51
N ARG A 165 2.92 -34.60 25.94
CA ARG A 165 3.05 -34.74 24.49
C ARG A 165 1.76 -35.27 23.85
N ARG A 166 1.20 -36.36 24.39
CA ARG A 166 -0.07 -36.92 23.91
C ARG A 166 -1.22 -35.92 23.99
N GLN A 167 -1.30 -35.16 25.09
CA GLN A 167 -2.31 -34.11 25.25
C GLN A 167 -2.13 -32.98 24.23
N ARG A 168 -0.88 -32.57 23.96
CA ARG A 168 -0.57 -31.55 22.93
C ARG A 168 -0.98 -32.02 21.54
N ASP A 169 -0.76 -33.29 21.22
CA ASP A 169 -1.15 -33.86 19.92
C ASP A 169 -2.68 -33.91 19.75
N LEU A 170 -3.42 -34.22 20.82
CA LEU A 170 -4.89 -34.14 20.84
C LEU A 170 -5.39 -32.70 20.65
N LEU A 171 -4.82 -31.73 21.38
CA LEU A 171 -5.17 -30.31 21.25
C LEU A 171 -4.86 -29.80 19.84
N ARG A 172 -3.77 -30.26 19.23
CA ARG A 172 -3.42 -29.92 17.84
C ARG A 172 -4.52 -30.35 16.87
N GLN A 173 -5.01 -31.57 17.01
CA GLN A 173 -6.11 -32.06 16.19
C GLN A 173 -7.38 -31.23 16.40
N GLN A 174 -7.76 -30.97 17.66
CA GLN A 174 -8.93 -30.15 17.98
C GLN A 174 -8.83 -28.70 17.48
N LEU A 175 -7.63 -28.12 17.48
CA LEU A 175 -7.36 -26.78 16.96
C LEU A 175 -7.55 -26.71 15.43
N ARG A 176 -7.08 -27.74 14.72
CA ARG A 176 -7.28 -27.88 13.26
C ARG A 176 -8.74 -28.10 12.89
N GLU A 177 -9.48 -28.83 13.72
CA GLU A 177 -10.92 -29.06 13.57
C GLU A 177 -11.78 -27.84 13.98
N GLY A 178 -11.17 -26.76 14.50
CA GLY A 178 -11.88 -25.53 14.91
C GLY A 178 -12.66 -25.65 16.23
N LEU A 179 -12.50 -26.76 16.95
CA LEU A 179 -13.27 -27.05 18.17
C LEU A 179 -12.86 -26.16 19.37
N LEU A 180 -11.68 -25.54 19.29
CA LEU A 180 -11.12 -24.73 20.36
C LEU A 180 -11.32 -23.23 20.17
N ASP A 181 -11.96 -22.79 19.07
CA ASP A 181 -12.01 -21.38 18.67
C ASP A 181 -12.66 -20.47 19.73
N GLY A 182 -13.65 -20.97 20.47
CA GLY A 182 -14.32 -20.25 21.56
C GLY A 182 -13.61 -20.33 22.92
N GLN A 183 -12.51 -21.07 23.04
CA GLN A 183 -11.76 -21.16 24.29
C GLN A 183 -11.03 -19.84 24.58
N MET A 184 -10.96 -19.45 25.85
CA MET A 184 -10.28 -18.22 26.26
C MET A 184 -8.81 -18.48 26.54
N VAL A 185 -7.93 -17.63 26.01
CA VAL A 185 -6.48 -17.65 26.23
C VAL A 185 -5.97 -16.27 26.61
N GLU A 186 -4.90 -16.20 27.41
CA GLU A 186 -4.22 -14.93 27.69
C GLU A 186 -3.18 -14.64 26.62
N LEU A 187 -3.30 -13.49 25.95
CA LEU A 187 -2.36 -13.01 24.94
C LEU A 187 -1.79 -11.65 25.36
N GLU A 188 -0.50 -11.45 25.12
CA GLU A 188 0.16 -10.16 25.29
C GLU A 188 -0.06 -9.34 24.01
N LEU A 189 -0.89 -8.31 24.09
CA LEU A 189 -1.19 -7.42 22.97
C LEU A 189 -0.52 -6.06 23.19
N PRO A 190 -0.07 -5.38 22.12
CA PRO A 190 0.42 -4.00 22.23
C PRO A 190 -0.65 -3.10 22.85
N GLU A 191 -0.26 -2.27 23.82
CA GLU A 191 -1.11 -1.21 24.34
C GLU A 191 -1.26 -0.14 23.27
N GLU A 192 -2.47 0.03 22.74
CA GLU A 192 -2.80 1.26 22.03
C GLU A 192 -2.76 2.41 23.05
N PRO A 193 -2.08 3.53 22.74
CA PRO A 193 -2.09 4.70 23.60
C PRO A 193 -3.54 5.15 23.75
N MET A 194 -4.10 5.00 24.95
CA MET A 194 -5.42 5.55 25.25
C MET A 194 -5.39 7.03 24.92
N GLN A 195 -6.31 7.48 24.07
CA GLN A 195 -6.60 8.90 23.81
C GLN A 195 -7.23 9.53 25.08
N MET A 196 -6.53 9.48 26.21
CA MET A 196 -6.91 10.09 27.48
C MET A 196 -6.41 11.54 27.55
N MET A 197 -6.61 12.30 26.47
CA MET A 197 -6.26 13.73 26.42
C MET A 197 -7.35 14.56 25.70
N GLN A 198 -8.62 14.23 25.94
CA GLN A 198 -9.76 15.12 25.61
C GLN A 198 -10.48 15.70 26.84
N ILE A 199 -10.03 15.42 28.08
CA ILE A 199 -10.78 15.80 29.29
C ILE A 199 -10.03 16.81 30.21
N PHE A 200 -8.79 17.21 29.89
CA PHE A 200 -8.13 18.27 30.65
C PHE A 200 -7.72 19.47 29.79
N SER A 201 -8.15 20.65 30.27
CA SER A 201 -7.91 22.03 29.84
C SER A 201 -8.63 22.55 28.59
N SER A 202 -9.86 23.01 28.83
CA SER A 202 -10.56 24.05 28.08
C SER A 202 -9.92 25.44 28.17
N GLN A 203 -8.61 25.57 28.42
CA GLN A 203 -7.90 26.86 28.50
C GLN A 203 -6.40 26.66 28.25
N GLY A 204 -5.92 27.20 27.12
CA GLY A 204 -4.55 27.70 26.96
C GLY A 204 -3.41 26.68 26.93
N MET A 205 -3.18 26.05 25.78
CA MET A 205 -1.85 25.76 25.23
C MET A 205 -2.02 25.26 23.79
N GLU A 206 -2.09 26.19 22.85
CA GLU A 206 -1.74 25.90 21.46
C GLU A 206 -0.20 25.86 21.36
N GLU A 207 0.30 24.96 20.52
CA GLU A 207 1.71 24.92 20.06
C GLU A 207 2.74 24.15 20.89
N MET A 208 2.41 22.93 21.33
CA MET A 208 3.45 21.90 21.52
C MET A 208 2.95 20.52 21.08
N GLY A 209 2.60 20.41 19.80
CA GLY A 209 2.30 19.14 19.11
C GLY A 209 3.58 18.36 18.79
N ILE A 210 4.45 18.16 19.78
CA ILE A 210 5.58 17.26 19.64
C ILE A 210 5.05 15.84 19.81
N ASN A 211 5.04 15.09 18.71
CA ASN A 211 4.97 13.62 18.66
C ASN A 211 6.15 13.02 19.47
N LEU A 212 6.12 13.19 20.78
CA LEU A 212 7.14 12.70 21.70
C LEU A 212 7.21 11.16 21.81
N PRO A 213 6.20 10.33 21.45
CA PRO A 213 6.35 8.89 21.52
C PRO A 213 7.41 8.33 20.57
N GLU A 214 7.60 8.92 19.38
CA GLU A 214 8.52 8.41 18.36
C GLU A 214 9.98 8.80 18.61
N ALA A 215 10.23 9.90 19.32
CA ALA A 215 11.58 10.38 19.63
C ALA A 215 12.23 9.66 20.83
N MET A 216 11.46 8.91 21.64
CA MET A 216 11.95 8.29 22.88
C MET A 216 12.22 6.78 22.80
N GLY A 217 12.28 6.18 21.59
CA GLY A 217 12.65 4.76 21.45
C GLY A 217 11.88 3.82 22.38
N GLY A 218 10.61 4.17 22.66
CA GLY A 218 9.84 3.51 23.71
C GLY A 218 9.48 2.10 23.30
N ASP A 219 9.94 1.12 24.08
CA ASP A 219 9.43 -0.25 24.01
C ASP A 219 7.89 -0.22 23.96
N LYS A 220 7.32 -0.89 22.96
CA LYS A 220 5.87 -1.06 22.83
C LYS A 220 5.36 -1.66 24.14
N ARG A 221 4.67 -0.86 24.96
CA ARG A 221 4.04 -1.37 26.18
C ARG A 221 3.08 -2.48 25.77
N VAL A 222 3.22 -3.65 26.36
CA VAL A 222 2.37 -4.83 26.08
C VAL A 222 1.52 -5.10 27.30
N ARG A 223 0.22 -5.34 27.09
CA ARG A 223 -0.73 -5.68 28.14
C ARG A 223 -1.36 -7.04 27.88
N ARG A 224 -1.43 -7.86 28.93
CA ARG A 224 -2.13 -9.14 28.90
C ARG A 224 -3.63 -8.92 28.82
N ARG A 225 -4.25 -9.51 27.81
CA ARG A 225 -5.70 -9.56 27.63
C ARG A 225 -6.13 -11.00 27.41
N THR A 226 -7.29 -11.34 27.98
CA THR A 226 -7.92 -12.63 27.70
C THR A 226 -8.77 -12.48 26.45
N VAL A 227 -8.46 -13.27 25.42
CA VAL A 227 -9.13 -13.27 24.11
C VAL A 227 -9.51 -14.68 23.74
N THR A 228 -10.39 -14.84 22.75
CA THR A 228 -10.71 -16.17 22.22
C THR A 228 -9.54 -16.75 21.42
N VAL A 229 -9.46 -18.07 21.26
CA VAL A 229 -8.47 -18.72 20.39
C VAL A 229 -8.60 -18.24 18.94
N ALA A 230 -9.82 -17.97 18.47
CA ALA A 230 -10.05 -17.40 17.14
C ALA A 230 -9.40 -16.02 16.97
N GLU A 231 -9.59 -15.12 17.93
CA GLU A 231 -8.94 -13.80 17.93
C GLU A 231 -7.43 -13.92 18.10
N ALA A 232 -6.98 -14.79 19.01
CA ALA A 232 -5.55 -15.05 19.23
C ALA A 232 -4.89 -15.57 17.96
N ARG A 233 -5.56 -16.45 17.19
CA ARG A 233 -5.06 -16.97 15.91
C ARG A 233 -4.81 -15.83 14.92
N ASN A 234 -5.73 -14.89 14.78
CA ASN A 234 -5.57 -13.75 13.88
C ASN A 234 -4.41 -12.85 14.32
N HIS A 235 -4.34 -12.51 15.61
CA HIS A 235 -3.27 -11.66 16.15
C HIS A 235 -1.89 -12.29 16.02
N VAL A 236 -1.75 -13.56 16.41
CA VAL A 236 -0.49 -14.31 16.31
C VAL A 236 -0.07 -14.46 14.85
N THR A 237 -1.02 -14.70 13.93
CA THR A 237 -0.72 -14.77 12.50
C THR A 237 -0.17 -13.44 11.99
N GLU A 238 -0.83 -12.32 12.28
CA GLU A 238 -0.34 -11.00 11.84
C GLU A 238 1.04 -10.67 12.42
N GLU A 239 1.29 -11.01 13.69
CA GLU A 239 2.58 -10.78 14.34
C GLU A 239 3.70 -11.61 13.68
N GLU A 240 3.48 -12.91 13.46
CA GLU A 240 4.45 -13.78 12.79
C GLU A 240 4.68 -13.35 11.33
N MET A 241 3.63 -12.91 10.64
CA MET A 241 3.75 -12.35 9.29
C MET A 241 4.62 -11.10 9.27
N ASP A 242 4.38 -10.16 10.18
CA ASP A 242 5.16 -8.92 10.23
C ASP A 242 6.62 -9.15 10.61
N GLN A 243 6.93 -10.20 11.37
CA GLN A 243 8.31 -10.59 11.68
C GLN A 243 9.03 -11.21 10.48
N LEU A 244 8.32 -11.96 9.64
CA LEU A 244 8.92 -12.68 8.51
C LEU A 244 9.01 -11.87 7.22
N VAL A 245 8.22 -10.80 7.09
CA VAL A 245 8.28 -9.93 5.92
C VAL A 245 9.57 -9.11 5.94
N ASP A 246 10.45 -9.36 4.96
CA ASP A 246 11.64 -8.55 4.69
C ASP A 246 11.23 -7.19 4.08
N MET A 247 11.19 -6.16 4.94
CA MET A 247 10.81 -4.81 4.52
C MET A 247 11.81 -4.18 3.55
N ASP A 248 13.09 -4.51 3.59
CA ASP A 248 14.09 -3.98 2.65
C ASP A 248 13.87 -4.53 1.25
N ARG A 249 13.51 -5.82 1.15
CA ARG A 249 13.09 -6.42 -0.12
C ARG A 249 11.78 -5.83 -0.61
N VAL A 250 10.79 -5.63 0.28
CA VAL A 250 9.51 -5.00 -0.07
C VAL A 250 9.73 -3.60 -0.63
N VAL A 251 10.52 -2.77 0.05
CA VAL A 251 10.81 -1.39 -0.37
C VAL A 251 11.53 -1.36 -1.72
N ARG A 252 12.60 -2.15 -1.91
CA ARG A 252 13.32 -2.21 -3.18
C ARG A 252 12.41 -2.61 -4.36
N GLU A 253 11.57 -3.62 -4.16
CA GLU A 253 10.63 -4.05 -5.18
C GLU A 253 9.52 -3.02 -5.41
N ALA A 254 9.05 -2.35 -4.36
CA ALA A 254 8.07 -1.28 -4.46
C ALA A 254 8.61 -0.07 -5.25
N VAL A 255 9.84 0.38 -4.98
CA VAL A 255 10.50 1.46 -5.76
C VAL A 255 10.55 1.06 -7.23
N ARG A 256 11.08 -0.13 -7.53
CA ARG A 256 11.16 -0.65 -8.90
C ARG A 256 9.80 -0.69 -9.60
N ARG A 257 8.74 -1.10 -8.89
CA ARG A 257 7.37 -1.13 -9.44
C ARG A 257 6.78 0.27 -9.59
N THR A 258 7.07 1.20 -8.72
CA THR A 258 6.62 2.59 -8.87
C THR A 258 7.26 3.21 -10.11
N GLU A 259 8.58 3.14 -10.24
CA GLU A 259 9.33 3.73 -11.36
C GLU A 259 8.99 3.08 -12.70
N THR A 260 8.94 1.74 -12.73
CA THR A 260 8.69 1.03 -13.99
C THR A 260 7.22 0.85 -14.29
N ALA A 261 6.35 0.92 -13.27
CA ALA A 261 4.96 0.49 -13.35
C ALA A 261 3.88 1.36 -12.77
N GLY A 262 4.22 2.45 -12.10
CA GLY A 262 3.27 3.38 -11.53
C GLY A 262 2.30 3.91 -12.57
N ILE A 263 1.05 4.09 -12.13
CA ILE A 263 0.02 4.79 -12.88
C ILE A 263 -0.55 5.87 -11.98
N VAL A 264 -0.49 7.12 -12.43
CA VAL A 264 -1.11 8.28 -11.78
C VAL A 264 -2.33 8.69 -12.58
N PHE A 265 -3.49 8.72 -11.95
CA PHE A 265 -4.72 9.23 -12.55
C PHE A 265 -5.02 10.64 -12.03
N LEU A 266 -4.88 11.64 -12.92
CA LEU A 266 -5.15 13.05 -12.65
C LEU A 266 -6.60 13.37 -13.08
N ASP A 267 -7.52 13.34 -12.12
CA ASP A 267 -8.93 13.68 -12.39
C ASP A 267 -9.13 15.20 -12.41
N GLU A 268 -10.12 15.65 -13.16
CA GLU A 268 -10.49 17.07 -13.28
C GLU A 268 -9.35 18.00 -13.76
N ILE A 269 -8.50 17.52 -14.67
CA ILE A 269 -7.39 18.33 -15.24
C ILE A 269 -7.91 19.59 -15.95
N ASP A 270 -9.14 19.55 -16.45
CA ASP A 270 -9.82 20.68 -17.08
C ASP A 270 -10.14 21.81 -16.08
N LYS A 271 -10.07 21.57 -14.78
CA LYS A 271 -10.27 22.62 -13.76
C LYS A 271 -9.04 23.52 -13.55
N ILE A 272 -7.87 23.05 -13.97
CA ILE A 272 -6.62 23.81 -13.88
C ILE A 272 -6.20 24.41 -15.24
N ALA A 273 -6.92 24.09 -16.32
CA ALA A 273 -6.76 24.78 -17.60
C ALA A 273 -7.32 26.22 -17.51
N ALA A 274 -6.64 27.17 -18.15
CA ALA A 274 -7.04 28.57 -18.19
C ALA A 274 -7.15 29.01 -19.67
N PRO A 275 -8.25 29.64 -20.12
CA PRO A 275 -8.36 30.16 -21.48
C PRO A 275 -7.26 31.21 -21.75
N ALA A 276 -6.59 31.13 -22.90
CA ALA A 276 -5.52 32.07 -23.25
C ALA A 276 -5.98 33.55 -23.35
N GLU A 277 -7.28 33.80 -23.52
CA GLU A 277 -7.85 35.15 -23.67
C GLU A 277 -8.13 35.88 -22.35
N SER A 278 -8.09 35.21 -21.18
CA SER A 278 -8.26 35.86 -19.87
C SER A 278 -6.93 36.42 -19.34
N SER A 279 -6.27 37.26 -20.15
CA SER A 279 -5.02 37.95 -19.81
C SER A 279 -5.21 39.17 -18.89
N GLU A 280 -6.38 39.34 -18.25
CA GLU A 280 -6.64 40.41 -17.28
C GLU A 280 -6.60 39.86 -15.85
N ALA A 281 -5.45 40.06 -15.19
CA ALA A 281 -5.15 39.93 -13.77
C ALA A 281 -6.25 39.33 -12.86
N GLY A 282 -6.17 38.03 -12.61
CA GLY A 282 -7.08 37.29 -11.73
C GLY A 282 -6.56 35.88 -11.36
N PRO A 283 -7.38 35.03 -10.69
CA PRO A 283 -7.03 33.69 -10.16
C PRO A 283 -6.44 32.66 -11.15
N ASP A 284 -6.22 33.04 -12.41
CA ASP A 284 -5.61 32.25 -13.47
C ASP A 284 -4.10 32.01 -13.26
N VAL A 285 -3.41 32.85 -12.49
CA VAL A 285 -1.99 32.63 -12.09
C VAL A 285 -1.87 31.35 -11.25
N SER A 286 -2.82 31.08 -10.36
CA SER A 286 -2.79 29.89 -9.50
C SER A 286 -3.08 28.61 -10.30
N ARG A 287 -4.01 28.65 -11.27
CA ARG A 287 -4.34 27.49 -12.11
C ARG A 287 -3.20 27.09 -13.06
N SER A 288 -2.59 28.08 -13.71
CA SER A 288 -1.41 27.86 -14.55
C SER A 288 -0.17 27.48 -13.72
N GLY A 289 -0.06 27.97 -12.49
CA GLY A 289 0.94 27.55 -11.51
C GLY A 289 0.90 26.04 -11.26
N VAL A 290 -0.28 25.47 -10.99
CA VAL A 290 -0.44 24.03 -10.78
C VAL A 290 0.03 23.20 -11.99
N GLN A 291 -0.26 23.66 -13.21
CA GLN A 291 0.23 22.95 -14.41
C GLN A 291 1.76 22.95 -14.49
N ARG A 292 2.40 24.06 -14.12
CA ARG A 292 3.87 24.17 -14.06
C ARG A 292 4.46 23.33 -12.95
N ASP A 293 3.77 23.19 -11.82
CA ASP A 293 4.22 22.35 -10.70
C ASP A 293 4.07 20.85 -11.02
N ILE A 294 3.06 20.46 -11.80
CA ILE A 294 2.87 19.09 -12.30
C ILE A 294 3.91 18.72 -13.36
N LEU A 295 4.36 19.68 -14.17
CA LEU A 295 5.22 19.43 -15.32
C LEU A 295 6.50 18.65 -14.97
N PRO A 296 7.34 19.02 -13.97
CA PRO A 296 8.52 18.25 -13.59
C PRO A 296 8.24 16.79 -13.27
N VAL A 297 7.08 16.51 -12.65
CA VAL A 297 6.67 15.16 -12.27
C VAL A 297 6.29 14.33 -13.51
N VAL A 298 5.68 14.95 -14.52
CA VAL A 298 5.31 14.31 -15.80
C VAL A 298 6.52 14.16 -16.73
N GLU A 299 7.44 15.13 -16.75
CA GLU A 299 8.64 15.08 -17.60
C GLU A 299 9.70 14.10 -17.11
N GLY A 300 9.76 13.86 -15.80
CA GLY A 300 10.75 13.03 -15.16
C GLY A 300 11.55 13.82 -14.12
N THR A 301 11.28 13.54 -12.85
CA THR A 301 12.03 14.08 -11.71
C THR A 301 12.30 12.99 -10.70
N THR A 302 13.19 13.26 -9.76
CA THR A 302 13.45 12.38 -8.61
C THR A 302 12.74 12.93 -7.38
N VAL A 303 11.72 12.21 -6.91
CA VAL A 303 10.96 12.56 -5.72
C VAL A 303 11.52 11.85 -4.49
N THR A 304 11.71 12.58 -3.41
CA THR A 304 12.11 12.00 -2.12
C THR A 304 10.89 11.47 -1.37
N THR A 305 10.94 10.20 -0.97
CA THR A 305 9.90 9.54 -0.17
C THR A 305 10.52 8.99 1.12
N LYS A 306 9.68 8.61 2.10
CA LYS A 306 10.13 7.92 3.32
C LYS A 306 10.76 6.54 3.07
N TYR A 307 10.65 6.02 1.84
CA TYR A 307 11.21 4.75 1.40
C TYR A 307 12.46 4.91 0.52
N GLY A 308 12.93 6.15 0.32
CA GLY A 308 14.01 6.49 -0.59
C GLY A 308 13.57 7.33 -1.78
N MET A 309 14.47 7.50 -2.73
CA MET A 309 14.25 8.29 -3.93
C MET A 309 13.50 7.47 -4.99
N VAL A 310 12.57 8.10 -5.71
CA VAL A 310 11.78 7.48 -6.78
C VAL A 310 11.85 8.37 -8.02
N ARG A 311 12.21 7.79 -9.16
CA ARG A 311 12.22 8.45 -10.47
C ARG A 311 10.87 8.36 -11.18
N THR A 312 10.39 9.47 -11.74
CA THR A 312 9.05 9.54 -12.37
C THR A 312 9.05 9.35 -13.89
N ASP A 313 10.22 9.24 -14.51
CA ASP A 313 10.45 9.20 -15.97
C ASP A 313 9.57 8.20 -16.74
N HIS A 314 9.17 7.11 -16.08
CA HIS A 314 8.42 6.02 -16.71
C HIS A 314 7.09 5.69 -16.01
N ILE A 315 6.62 6.59 -15.17
CA ILE A 315 5.27 6.54 -14.61
C ILE A 315 4.28 6.94 -15.71
N LEU A 316 3.20 6.17 -15.86
CA LEU A 316 2.15 6.49 -16.81
C LEU A 316 1.17 7.49 -16.18
N PHE A 317 1.00 8.66 -16.78
CA PHE A 317 -0.02 9.62 -16.40
C PHE A 317 -1.26 9.45 -17.27
N ILE A 318 -2.41 9.34 -16.61
CA ILE A 318 -3.73 9.35 -17.26
C ILE A 318 -4.50 10.53 -16.68
N ALA A 319 -4.61 11.61 -17.44
CA ALA A 319 -5.44 12.75 -17.09
C ALA A 319 -6.87 12.53 -17.57
N ALA A 320 -7.84 13.10 -16.87
CA ALA A 320 -9.24 13.04 -17.25
C ALA A 320 -9.92 14.39 -16.99
N GLY A 321 -10.86 14.74 -17.87
CA GLY A 321 -11.64 15.98 -17.75
C GLY A 321 -12.93 15.91 -18.54
N ALA A 322 -13.87 16.79 -18.21
CA ALA A 322 -15.08 16.96 -19.00
C ALA A 322 -14.83 17.84 -20.23
N PHE A 323 -13.96 18.85 -20.08
CA PHE A 323 -13.64 19.83 -21.13
C PHE A 323 -14.90 20.49 -21.73
N SER A 324 -15.90 20.75 -20.87
CA SER A 324 -17.14 21.43 -21.29
C SER A 324 -16.96 22.94 -21.48
N ALA A 325 -16.10 23.56 -20.67
CA ALA A 325 -15.89 25.01 -20.64
C ALA A 325 -14.51 25.43 -21.18
N VAL A 326 -13.57 24.49 -21.26
CA VAL A 326 -12.19 24.67 -21.71
C VAL A 326 -11.85 23.55 -22.67
N LYS A 327 -10.86 23.77 -23.52
CA LYS A 327 -10.35 22.78 -24.47
C LYS A 327 -8.99 22.25 -24.02
N PRO A 328 -8.58 21.06 -24.46
CA PRO A 328 -7.21 20.59 -24.21
C PRO A 328 -6.12 21.55 -24.69
N SER A 329 -6.41 22.35 -25.73
CA SER A 329 -5.52 23.41 -26.23
C SER A 329 -5.27 24.55 -25.23
N ASP A 330 -6.08 24.64 -24.16
CA ASP A 330 -5.96 25.67 -23.12
C ASP A 330 -5.04 25.21 -21.96
N LEU A 331 -4.47 24.00 -22.05
CA LEU A 331 -3.35 23.59 -21.20
C LEU A 331 -2.06 24.27 -21.66
N ILE A 332 -1.06 24.37 -20.80
CA ILE A 332 0.24 24.92 -21.21
C ILE A 332 0.88 24.04 -22.31
N PRO A 333 1.54 24.63 -23.32
CA PRO A 333 2.10 23.88 -24.45
C PRO A 333 3.04 22.73 -24.04
N GLU A 334 3.80 22.94 -22.96
CA GLU A 334 4.73 21.96 -22.41
C GLU A 334 4.00 20.70 -21.93
N LEU A 335 2.84 20.86 -21.29
CA LEU A 335 2.04 19.74 -20.79
C LEU A 335 1.28 19.04 -21.92
N GLN A 336 0.91 19.76 -22.99
CA GLN A 336 0.29 19.15 -24.17
C GLN A 336 1.26 18.23 -24.94
N GLY A 337 2.57 18.50 -24.85
CA GLY A 337 3.60 17.71 -25.51
C GLY A 337 3.96 16.41 -24.79
N ARG A 338 3.39 16.15 -23.61
CA ARG A 338 3.73 15.01 -22.74
C ARG A 338 2.58 14.00 -22.63
#